data_AF-A0A661D8W1-F1
#
_entry.id   AF-A0A661D8W1-F1
#
_cell.length_a   1.000
_cell.length_b   1.000
_cell.length_c   1.000
_cell.angle_alpha   90.00
_cell.angle_beta   90.00
_cell.angle_gamma   90.00
#
_symmetry.space_group_name_H-M   'P 1'
#
loop_
_entity.id
_entity.type
_entity.pdbx_description
1 polymer ?
#
loop_
_entity_poly.entity_id
_entity_poly.type
_entity_poly.pdbx_seq_one_letter_code
_entity_poly.pdbx_strand_id
1 'polypeptide(L)'
;MVAKYVMLADTVRCIDCKACVISCRAEWETPMGYSRDWVKQVEFIKANGMPEVMLFPGRCQHCDEAPCIEACPSGAAYKREDGMVLQDDAICSGCELCVPACPYDARWLNPKTNTISKCTFCQPRVDKGLEPACVQTCVGRALIFGNINDPNSEVSRLLAEKEWVKLTTDEVNIGPNHYYYTAGEAIPAEVMPKLHDRHLAGKVMENVVNPAGVIGVGGMVLAFLGAGVMKLIGRRNEVGTHENQEGK
;
A
#
# COMPACT_ATOMS: atom_id res chain seq x y z
N MET A 1 20.50 13.20 9.81
CA MET A 1 19.49 12.79 8.82
C MET A 1 18.41 12.01 9.54
N VAL A 2 17.15 12.15 9.15
CA VAL A 2 16.06 11.29 9.66
C VAL A 2 16.37 9.84 9.28
N ALA A 3 16.02 8.87 10.15
CA ALA A 3 16.21 7.45 9.85
C ALA A 3 15.44 7.07 8.57
N LYS A 4 15.92 6.10 7.80
CA LYS A 4 15.14 5.46 6.73
C LYS A 4 15.27 3.95 6.88
N TYR A 5 14.19 3.30 7.30
CA TYR A 5 14.24 1.86 7.58
C TYR A 5 14.06 1.03 6.31
N VAL A 6 14.93 0.03 6.16
CA VAL A 6 14.91 -0.92 5.04
C VAL A 6 14.98 -2.35 5.55
N MET A 7 14.54 -3.30 4.72
CA MET A 7 14.66 -4.72 4.97
C MET A 7 15.53 -5.35 3.89
N LEU A 8 16.53 -6.12 4.29
CA LEU A 8 17.29 -6.99 3.42
C LEU A 8 16.79 -8.43 3.56
N ALA A 9 16.68 -9.14 2.44
CA ALA A 9 16.25 -10.52 2.33
C ALA A 9 17.29 -11.34 1.54
N ASP A 10 18.13 -12.07 2.25
CA ASP A 10 19.09 -13.02 1.66
C ASP A 10 18.37 -14.32 1.31
N THR A 11 18.05 -14.52 0.03
CA THR A 11 17.27 -15.67 -0.44
C THR A 11 18.08 -16.96 -0.36
N VAL A 12 19.41 -16.86 -0.38
CA VAL A 12 20.34 -18.01 -0.31
C VAL A 12 20.42 -18.58 1.11
N ARG A 13 20.15 -17.74 2.13
CA ARG A 13 20.09 -18.15 3.53
C ARG A 13 18.69 -18.56 3.99
N CYS A 14 17.66 -18.30 3.19
CA CYS A 14 16.29 -18.66 3.55
C CYS A 14 16.12 -20.18 3.43
N ILE A 15 15.59 -20.81 4.48
CA ILE A 15 15.31 -22.27 4.51
C ILE A 15 13.83 -22.58 4.63
N ASP A 16 12.98 -21.57 4.43
CA ASP A 16 11.52 -21.66 4.53
C ASP A 16 10.96 -22.34 5.80
N CYS A 17 11.62 -22.19 6.94
CA CYS A 17 11.16 -22.76 8.22
C CYS A 17 9.85 -22.16 8.75
N LYS A 18 9.28 -21.17 8.07
CA LYS A 18 8.10 -20.38 8.46
C LYS A 18 8.17 -19.68 9.84
N ALA A 19 9.33 -19.64 10.49
CA ALA A 19 9.49 -18.97 11.79
C ALA A 19 9.12 -17.48 11.72
N CYS A 20 9.54 -16.79 10.66
CA CYS A 20 9.16 -15.38 10.41
C CYS A 20 7.63 -15.21 10.37
N VAL A 21 6.95 -16.06 9.59
CA VAL A 21 5.49 -16.05 9.44
C VAL A 21 4.79 -16.26 10.77
N ILE A 22 5.19 -17.28 11.54
CA ILE A 22 4.57 -17.57 12.83
C ILE A 22 4.83 -16.46 13.85
N SER A 23 6.05 -15.93 13.92
CA SER A 23 6.38 -14.82 14.83
C SER A 23 5.60 -13.55 14.49
N CYS A 24 5.42 -13.24 13.21
CA CYS A 24 4.65 -12.08 12.78
C CYS A 24 3.19 -12.23 13.16
N ARG A 25 2.63 -13.44 13.01
CA ARG A 25 1.25 -13.73 13.41
C ARG A 25 1.07 -13.64 14.93
N ALA A 26 2.02 -14.13 15.71
CA ALA A 26 2.00 -14.05 17.18
C ALA A 26 2.11 -12.59 17.67
N GLU A 27 3.04 -11.81 17.12
CA GLU A 27 3.25 -10.40 17.48
C GLU A 27 2.02 -9.52 17.20
N TRP A 28 1.27 -9.83 16.13
CA TRP A 28 0.12 -9.04 15.67
C TRP A 28 -1.24 -9.72 15.87
N GLU A 29 -1.29 -10.84 16.59
CA GLU A 29 -2.49 -11.65 16.85
C GLU A 29 -3.35 -11.91 15.60
N THR A 30 -2.67 -12.18 14.49
CA THR A 30 -3.28 -12.25 13.16
C THR A 30 -4.28 -13.41 13.09
N PRO A 31 -5.49 -13.22 12.51
CA PRO A 31 -6.48 -14.28 12.39
C PRO A 31 -5.95 -15.53 11.66
N MET A 32 -6.60 -16.67 11.89
CA MET A 32 -6.28 -17.92 11.18
C MET A 32 -6.49 -17.77 9.68
N GLY A 33 -5.53 -18.28 8.90
CA GLY A 33 -5.53 -18.14 7.43
C GLY A 33 -4.93 -16.84 6.91
N TYR A 34 -4.60 -15.88 7.78
CA TYR A 34 -4.02 -14.60 7.39
C TYR A 34 -2.60 -14.45 7.93
N SER A 35 -1.77 -13.67 7.22
CA SER A 35 -0.43 -13.29 7.64
C SER A 35 -0.06 -11.91 7.09
N ARG A 36 0.89 -11.24 7.73
CA ARG A 36 1.45 -9.95 7.27
C ARG A 36 2.74 -10.12 6.46
N ASP A 37 3.27 -11.33 6.41
CA ASP A 37 4.44 -11.76 5.63
C ASP A 37 4.23 -13.19 5.11
N TRP A 38 5.06 -13.59 4.15
CA TRP A 38 5.05 -14.92 3.55
C TRP A 38 6.46 -15.34 3.14
N VAL A 39 6.60 -16.60 2.72
CA VAL A 39 7.76 -17.06 1.97
C VAL A 39 7.23 -17.72 0.70
N LYS A 40 7.55 -17.12 -0.45
CA LYS A 40 7.18 -17.61 -1.76
C LYS A 40 8.26 -18.58 -2.23
N GLN A 41 7.83 -19.79 -2.56
CA GLN A 41 8.65 -20.80 -3.21
C GLN A 41 8.47 -20.67 -4.72
N VAL A 42 9.58 -20.64 -5.44
CA VAL A 42 9.59 -20.71 -6.91
C VAL A 42 10.47 -21.87 -7.33
N GLU A 43 9.92 -22.77 -8.12
CA GLU A 43 10.60 -23.96 -8.60
C GLU A 43 10.85 -23.82 -10.10
N PHE A 44 12.05 -24.19 -10.54
CA PHE A 44 12.40 -24.21 -11.95
C PHE A 44 13.46 -25.27 -12.24
N ILE A 45 13.69 -25.55 -13.51
CA ILE A 45 14.70 -26.48 -13.98
C ILE A 45 15.89 -25.66 -14.50
N LYS A 46 17.09 -25.89 -13.95
CA LYS A 46 18.32 -25.28 -14.46
C LYS A 46 18.65 -25.81 -15.86
N ALA A 47 19.54 -25.11 -16.56
CA ALA A 47 20.06 -25.54 -17.86
C ALA A 47 20.68 -26.96 -17.84
N ASN A 48 21.15 -27.44 -16.68
CA ASN A 48 21.69 -28.79 -16.50
C ASN A 48 20.61 -29.86 -16.22
N GLY A 49 19.33 -29.52 -16.25
CA GLY A 49 18.21 -30.44 -16.02
C GLY A 49 17.87 -30.68 -14.54
N MET A 50 18.60 -30.09 -13.60
CA MET A 50 18.33 -30.26 -12.16
C MET A 50 17.22 -29.31 -11.69
N PRO A 51 16.32 -29.77 -10.81
CA PRO A 51 15.37 -28.88 -10.15
C PRO A 51 16.08 -27.97 -9.16
N GLU A 52 15.69 -26.70 -9.14
CA GLU A 52 16.07 -25.73 -8.13
C GLU A 52 14.83 -25.07 -7.53
N VAL A 53 14.97 -24.69 -6.27
CA VAL A 53 13.97 -23.95 -5.52
C VAL A 53 14.59 -22.65 -5.02
N MET A 54 13.99 -21.52 -5.38
CA MET A 54 14.30 -20.22 -4.79
C MET A 54 13.24 -19.82 -3.77
N LEU A 55 13.67 -19.26 -2.65
CA LEU A 55 12.84 -18.92 -1.52
C LEU A 55 12.86 -17.41 -1.27
N PHE A 56 11.70 -16.77 -1.44
CA PHE A 56 11.54 -15.33 -1.32
C PHE A 56 10.68 -14.97 -0.12
N PRO A 57 11.27 -14.56 1.01
CA PRO A 57 10.50 -13.99 2.10
C PRO A 57 9.92 -12.63 1.68
N GLY A 58 8.59 -12.56 1.59
CA GLY A 58 7.85 -11.38 1.15
C GLY A 58 7.01 -10.75 2.26
N ARG A 59 6.68 -9.47 2.09
CA ARG A 59 5.79 -8.64 2.92
C ARG A 59 5.57 -7.30 2.23
N CYS A 60 4.85 -6.38 2.89
CA CYS A 60 4.75 -4.99 2.43
C CYS A 60 6.15 -4.40 2.24
N GLN A 61 6.40 -3.82 1.07
CA GLN A 61 7.73 -3.31 0.70
C GLN A 61 7.99 -1.88 1.22
N HIS A 62 7.02 -1.26 1.91
CA HIS A 62 7.11 0.10 2.45
C HIS A 62 7.60 1.14 1.43
N CYS A 63 7.01 1.14 0.23
CA CYS A 63 7.48 1.90 -0.95
C CYS A 63 7.61 3.42 -0.74
N ASP A 64 8.57 4.03 -1.42
CA ASP A 64 8.80 5.47 -1.50
C ASP A 64 7.65 6.19 -2.22
N GLU A 65 7.12 5.60 -3.28
CA GLU A 65 5.86 6.02 -3.91
C GLU A 65 4.83 4.94 -3.61
N ALA A 66 3.92 5.19 -2.67
CA ALA A 66 3.03 4.15 -2.15
C ALA A 66 1.62 4.30 -2.76
N PRO A 67 1.26 3.56 -3.83
CA PRO A 67 -0.06 3.68 -4.48
C PRO A 67 -1.23 3.36 -3.54
N CYS A 68 -0.96 2.59 -2.49
CA CYS A 68 -1.93 2.30 -1.44
C CYS A 68 -2.26 3.50 -0.53
N ILE A 69 -1.40 4.51 -0.45
CA ILE A 69 -1.69 5.79 0.21
C ILE A 69 -2.60 6.62 -0.70
N GLU A 70 -2.22 6.76 -1.98
CA GLU A 70 -3.01 7.50 -2.98
C GLU A 70 -4.42 6.94 -3.15
N ALA A 71 -4.56 5.61 -3.10
CA ALA A 71 -5.84 4.94 -3.22
C ALA A 71 -6.72 5.04 -1.94
N CYS A 72 -6.23 5.62 -0.84
CA CYS A 72 -6.95 5.64 0.45
C CYS A 72 -7.77 6.93 0.62
N PRO A 73 -9.12 6.88 0.46
CA PRO A 73 -9.95 8.08 0.50
C PRO A 73 -10.07 8.68 1.91
N SER A 74 -9.87 7.89 2.96
CA SER A 74 -9.98 8.37 4.35
C SER A 74 -8.68 8.93 4.91
N GLY A 75 -7.56 8.83 4.17
CA GLY A 75 -6.23 9.20 4.68
C GLY A 75 -5.66 8.23 5.71
N ALA A 76 -6.30 7.06 5.91
CA ALA A 76 -5.89 6.08 6.89
C ALA A 76 -4.54 5.40 6.56
N ALA A 77 -4.19 5.27 5.28
CA ALA A 77 -2.85 4.86 4.88
C ALA A 77 -1.96 6.10 4.78
N TYR A 78 -0.81 6.09 5.45
CA TYR A 78 0.10 7.23 5.49
C TYR A 78 1.55 6.79 5.54
N LYS A 79 2.47 7.74 5.35
CA LYS A 79 3.91 7.52 5.46
C LYS A 79 4.46 8.29 6.65
N ARG A 80 5.15 7.58 7.53
CA ARG A 80 5.93 8.19 8.62
C ARG A 80 7.25 8.73 8.09
N GLU A 81 7.82 9.72 8.75
CA GLU A 81 9.06 10.40 8.34
C GLU A 81 10.25 9.45 8.12
N ASP A 82 10.25 8.29 8.78
CA ASP A 82 11.30 7.27 8.67
C ASP A 82 11.11 6.26 7.52
N GLY A 83 10.19 6.55 6.61
CA GLY A 83 9.89 5.73 5.43
C GLY A 83 8.86 4.63 5.68
N MET A 84 8.43 4.39 6.92
CA MET A 84 7.40 3.38 7.18
C MET A 84 6.04 3.81 6.60
N VAL A 85 5.57 3.08 5.60
CA VAL A 85 4.15 3.11 5.20
C VAL A 85 3.31 2.43 6.27
N LEU A 86 2.42 3.15 6.94
CA LEU A 86 1.59 2.70 8.06
C LEU A 86 0.10 2.77 7.72
N GLN A 87 -0.72 2.25 8.63
CA GLN A 87 -2.17 2.24 8.55
C GLN A 87 -2.71 2.69 9.90
N ASP A 88 -3.53 3.74 9.92
CA ASP A 88 -4.31 4.14 11.07
C ASP A 88 -5.63 3.37 11.06
N ASP A 89 -5.81 2.48 12.04
CA ASP A 89 -7.01 1.67 12.17
C ASP A 89 -8.22 2.48 12.65
N ALA A 90 -8.02 3.62 13.34
CA ALA A 90 -9.12 4.42 13.90
C ALA A 90 -9.95 5.11 12.81
N ILE A 91 -9.34 5.44 11.68
CA ILE A 91 -9.98 6.11 10.54
C ILE A 91 -10.06 5.22 9.28
N CYS A 92 -9.65 3.95 9.40
CA CYS A 92 -9.78 3.00 8.31
C CYS A 92 -11.23 2.54 8.19
N SER A 93 -11.85 2.78 7.03
CA SER A 93 -13.24 2.35 6.76
C SER A 93 -13.34 0.90 6.25
N GLY A 94 -12.22 0.22 6.01
CA GLY A 94 -12.23 -1.13 5.43
C GLY A 94 -12.70 -1.19 3.98
N CYS A 95 -12.69 -0.08 3.22
CA CYS A 95 -13.20 -0.04 1.83
C CYS A 95 -12.37 -0.83 0.78
N GLU A 96 -11.24 -1.43 1.18
CA GLU A 96 -10.38 -2.29 0.36
C GLU A 96 -9.77 -1.67 -0.90
N LEU A 97 -10.01 -0.39 -1.22
CA LEU A 97 -9.46 0.27 -2.43
C LEU A 97 -7.93 0.19 -2.54
N CYS A 98 -7.23 0.12 -1.40
CA CYS A 98 -5.77 0.01 -1.34
C CYS A 98 -5.24 -1.42 -1.49
N VAL A 99 -6.09 -2.45 -1.43
CA VAL A 99 -5.73 -3.86 -1.61
C VAL A 99 -5.27 -4.12 -3.06
N PRO A 100 -6.10 -3.89 -4.10
CA PRO A 100 -5.66 -4.05 -5.49
C PRO A 100 -4.72 -2.92 -5.94
N ALA A 101 -4.52 -1.87 -5.14
CA ALA A 101 -3.52 -0.86 -5.44
C ALA A 101 -2.09 -1.32 -5.13
N CYS A 102 -1.92 -2.34 -4.28
CA CYS A 102 -0.61 -2.82 -3.88
C CYS A 102 -0.04 -3.79 -4.94
N PRO A 103 1.06 -3.45 -5.63
CA PRO A 103 1.62 -4.33 -6.67
C PRO A 103 2.28 -5.61 -6.10
N TYR A 104 2.43 -5.68 -4.77
CA TYR A 104 3.02 -6.80 -4.04
C TYR A 104 1.97 -7.65 -3.30
N ASP A 105 0.69 -7.40 -3.50
CA ASP A 105 -0.43 -8.11 -2.85
C ASP A 105 -0.30 -8.18 -1.31
N ALA A 106 0.28 -7.13 -0.70
CA ALA A 106 0.72 -7.13 0.70
C ALA A 106 -0.30 -6.57 1.71
N ARG A 107 -1.54 -6.34 1.26
CA ARG A 107 -2.63 -5.74 2.05
C ARG A 107 -3.86 -6.65 1.98
N TRP A 108 -4.61 -6.74 3.06
CA TRP A 108 -5.85 -7.52 3.13
C TRP A 108 -6.79 -6.95 4.19
N LEU A 109 -8.10 -7.17 4.04
CA LEU A 109 -9.09 -6.77 5.03
C LEU A 109 -9.04 -7.71 6.24
N ASN A 110 -8.83 -7.16 7.43
CA ASN A 110 -8.85 -7.95 8.65
C ASN A 110 -10.28 -8.26 9.08
N PRO A 111 -10.71 -9.54 9.09
CA PRO A 111 -12.09 -9.90 9.39
C PRO A 111 -12.48 -9.65 10.86
N LYS A 112 -11.51 -9.45 11.76
CA LYS A 112 -11.79 -9.12 13.17
C LYS A 112 -12.02 -7.63 13.39
N THR A 113 -11.28 -6.77 12.70
CA THR A 113 -11.29 -5.32 12.93
C THR A 113 -12.04 -4.55 11.85
N ASN A 114 -12.32 -5.16 10.69
CA ASN A 114 -12.80 -4.50 9.47
C ASN A 114 -11.88 -3.34 9.01
N THR A 115 -10.58 -3.45 9.32
CA THR A 115 -9.55 -2.51 8.86
C THR A 115 -8.51 -3.22 8.00
N ILE A 116 -7.75 -2.47 7.22
CA ILE A 116 -6.72 -3.05 6.35
C ILE A 116 -5.49 -3.46 7.17
N SER A 117 -5.09 -4.71 7.06
CA SER A 117 -3.88 -5.24 7.69
C SER A 117 -2.76 -5.42 6.67
N LYS A 118 -1.53 -5.18 7.12
CA LYS A 118 -0.28 -5.35 6.37
C LYS A 118 0.93 -5.34 7.32
N CYS A 119 2.12 -5.65 6.82
CA CYS A 119 3.36 -5.41 7.56
C CYS A 119 3.53 -3.91 7.90
N THR A 120 4.08 -3.65 9.09
CA THR A 120 4.31 -2.32 9.67
C THR A 120 5.77 -2.11 10.04
N PHE A 121 6.69 -2.96 9.54
CA PHE A 121 8.04 -3.14 10.10
C PHE A 121 8.08 -3.33 11.61
N CYS A 122 7.02 -3.88 12.20
CA CYS A 122 6.87 -3.99 13.64
C CYS A 122 7.09 -2.64 14.35
N GLN A 123 6.52 -1.55 13.83
CA GLN A 123 6.66 -0.19 14.35
C GLN A 123 6.69 -0.09 15.90
N PRO A 124 5.79 -0.73 16.68
CA PRO A 124 5.85 -0.64 18.15
C PRO A 124 7.12 -1.21 18.79
N ARG A 125 7.78 -2.16 18.12
CA ARG A 125 9.07 -2.74 18.53
C ARG A 125 10.22 -1.84 18.13
N VAL A 126 10.21 -1.35 16.89
CA VAL A 126 11.25 -0.46 16.36
C VAL A 126 11.32 0.84 17.15
N ASP A 127 10.17 1.40 17.54
CA ASP A 127 10.09 2.60 18.37
C ASP A 127 10.68 2.39 19.78
N LYS A 128 10.87 1.15 20.21
CA LYS A 128 11.56 0.75 21.45
C LYS A 128 13.00 0.30 21.24
N GLY A 129 13.54 0.48 20.02
CA GLY A 129 14.89 0.03 19.66
C GLY A 129 15.04 -1.48 19.50
N LEU A 130 13.93 -2.21 19.34
CA LEU A 130 13.93 -3.65 19.13
C LEU A 130 13.82 -3.99 17.64
N GLU A 131 14.39 -5.12 17.24
CA GLU A 131 14.21 -5.65 15.89
C GLU A 131 12.76 -6.12 15.65
N PRO A 132 12.29 -6.11 14.38
CA PRO A 132 11.04 -6.75 14.00
C PRO A 132 11.02 -8.23 14.39
N ALA A 133 9.86 -8.74 14.80
CA ALA A 133 9.72 -10.14 15.27
C ALA A 133 10.21 -11.17 14.24
N CYS A 134 9.93 -10.93 12.96
CA CYS A 134 10.37 -11.82 11.87
C CYS A 134 11.88 -11.82 11.65
N VAL A 135 12.57 -10.73 11.99
CA VAL A 135 14.04 -10.61 11.92
C VAL A 135 14.67 -11.34 13.10
N GLN A 136 14.19 -11.05 14.33
CA GLN A 136 14.71 -11.65 15.56
C GLN A 136 14.62 -13.19 15.55
N THR A 137 13.57 -13.76 14.97
CA THR A 137 13.36 -15.22 14.92
C THR A 137 14.07 -15.92 13.75
N CYS A 138 14.68 -15.18 12.82
CA CYS A 138 15.16 -15.74 11.57
C CYS A 138 16.39 -16.61 11.78
N VAL A 139 16.17 -17.94 11.87
CA VAL A 139 17.22 -18.94 12.13
C VAL A 139 18.39 -18.85 11.15
N GLY A 140 18.10 -18.67 9.85
CA GLY A 140 19.13 -18.55 8.81
C GLY A 140 19.78 -17.17 8.72
N ARG A 141 19.34 -16.18 9.53
CA ARG A 141 19.68 -14.75 9.35
C ARG A 141 19.49 -14.28 7.90
N ALA A 142 18.42 -14.75 7.28
CA ALA A 142 18.01 -14.36 5.94
C ALA A 142 17.37 -12.97 5.92
N LEU A 143 16.84 -12.51 7.06
CA LEU A 143 16.21 -11.20 7.18
C LEU A 143 17.10 -10.29 8.02
N ILE A 144 17.37 -9.09 7.51
CA ILE A 144 18.15 -8.05 8.21
C ILE A 144 17.36 -6.75 8.10
N PHE A 145 17.24 -6.02 9.19
CA PHE A 145 16.49 -4.76 9.24
C PHE A 145 17.33 -3.66 9.87
N GLY A 146 17.21 -2.43 9.36
CA GLY A 146 17.98 -1.33 9.91
C GLY A 146 17.78 -0.01 9.19
N ASN A 147 18.46 1.01 9.70
CA ASN A 147 18.45 2.37 9.15
C ASN A 147 19.53 2.52 8.07
N ILE A 148 19.12 2.63 6.81
CA ILE A 148 20.06 2.81 5.68
C ILE A 148 20.81 4.15 5.73
N ASN A 149 20.29 5.15 6.45
CA ASN A 149 20.94 6.45 6.60
C ASN A 149 22.02 6.44 7.70
N ASP A 150 22.11 5.37 8.50
CA ASP A 150 23.22 5.17 9.43
C ASP A 150 24.31 4.32 8.75
N PRO A 151 25.50 4.90 8.45
CA PRO A 151 26.59 4.17 7.79
C PRO A 151 27.16 3.03 8.64
N ASN A 152 26.95 3.03 9.96
CA ASN A 152 27.41 1.98 10.85
C ASN A 152 26.42 0.82 10.99
N SER A 153 25.21 0.96 10.44
CA SER A 153 24.18 -0.08 10.51
C SER A 153 24.58 -1.32 9.70
N GLU A 154 24.11 -2.50 10.13
CA GLU A 154 24.36 -3.76 9.41
C GLU A 154 23.83 -3.69 7.97
N VAL A 155 22.67 -3.07 7.76
CA VAL A 155 22.07 -2.93 6.42
C VAL A 155 22.94 -2.07 5.50
N SER A 156 23.48 -0.94 5.97
CA SER A 156 24.31 -0.06 5.14
C SER A 156 25.63 -0.72 4.74
N ARG A 157 26.25 -1.48 5.65
CA ARG A 157 27.46 -2.26 5.32
C ARG A 157 27.16 -3.34 4.30
N LEU A 158 26.11 -4.14 4.51
CA LEU A 158 25.75 -5.23 3.61
C LEU A 158 25.39 -4.74 2.20
N LEU A 159 24.70 -3.60 2.10
CA LEU A 159 24.37 -2.97 0.81
C LEU A 159 25.62 -2.48 0.05
N ALA A 160 26.71 -2.18 0.75
CA ALA A 160 27.98 -1.82 0.13
C ALA A 160 28.84 -3.04 -0.27
N GLU A 161 28.67 -4.17 0.41
CA GLU A 161 29.48 -5.38 0.22
C GLU A 161 28.99 -6.29 -0.91
N LYS A 162 27.70 -6.26 -1.23
CA LYS A 162 27.06 -7.18 -2.18
C LYS A 162 26.15 -6.42 -3.13
N GLU A 163 25.86 -7.04 -4.27
CA GLU A 163 24.81 -6.55 -5.16
C GLU A 163 23.44 -7.02 -4.67
N TRP A 164 22.61 -6.07 -4.25
CA TRP A 164 21.24 -6.32 -3.85
C TRP A 164 20.27 -5.74 -4.86
N VAL A 165 19.21 -6.49 -5.14
CA VAL A 165 18.20 -6.14 -6.13
C VAL A 165 16.88 -5.79 -5.45
N LYS A 166 16.13 -4.89 -6.07
CA LYS A 166 14.75 -4.58 -5.66
C LYS A 166 13.78 -5.31 -6.58
N LEU A 167 12.62 -5.69 -6.04
CA LEU A 167 11.54 -6.26 -6.85
C LEU A 167 10.80 -5.11 -7.56
N THR A 168 11.25 -4.76 -8.75
CA THR A 168 10.74 -3.67 -9.60
C THR A 168 10.69 -4.13 -11.05
N THR A 169 9.72 -3.65 -11.82
CA THR A 169 9.70 -3.79 -13.30
C THR A 169 9.80 -2.41 -13.93
N ASP A 170 9.89 -2.35 -15.26
CA ASP A 170 9.89 -1.09 -16.01
C ASP A 170 8.58 -0.30 -15.77
N GLU A 171 7.46 -1.01 -15.58
CA GLU A 171 6.14 -0.41 -15.29
C GLU A 171 5.92 -0.14 -13.81
N VAL A 172 6.61 -0.86 -12.92
CA VAL A 172 6.46 -0.73 -11.46
C VAL A 172 7.81 -0.43 -10.82
N ASN A 173 8.18 0.84 -10.86
CA ASN A 173 9.37 1.39 -10.22
C ASN A 173 9.00 2.47 -9.19
N ILE A 174 8.44 2.02 -8.07
CA ILE A 174 7.86 2.89 -7.02
C ILE A 174 8.75 2.98 -5.76
N GLY A 175 10.05 2.69 -5.91
CA GLY A 175 11.03 2.74 -4.84
C GLY A 175 10.70 1.85 -3.63
N PRO A 176 10.59 0.52 -3.76
CA PRO A 176 10.42 -0.37 -2.61
C PRO A 176 11.63 -0.27 -1.66
N ASN A 177 11.39 -0.40 -0.35
CA ASN A 177 12.39 -0.33 0.71
C ASN A 177 12.85 -1.73 1.20
N HIS A 178 12.65 -2.72 0.35
CA HIS A 178 13.12 -4.08 0.49
C HIS A 178 14.16 -4.40 -0.58
N TYR A 179 15.20 -5.10 -0.18
CA TYR A 179 16.29 -5.51 -1.04
C TYR A 179 16.48 -7.03 -0.91
N TYR A 180 16.78 -7.68 -2.02
CA TYR A 180 16.93 -9.12 -2.11
C TYR A 180 18.35 -9.45 -2.59
N TYR A 181 18.96 -10.46 -1.99
CA TYR A 181 20.23 -11.02 -2.44
C TYR A 181 20.00 -12.42 -2.99
N THR A 182 20.26 -12.60 -4.28
CA THR A 182 20.03 -13.86 -5.02
C THR A 182 21.34 -14.56 -5.43
N ALA A 183 22.49 -14.07 -4.97
CA ALA A 183 23.81 -14.55 -5.39
C ALA A 183 24.02 -14.61 -6.92
N GLY A 184 23.43 -13.66 -7.65
CA GLY A 184 23.56 -13.54 -9.10
C GLY A 184 22.53 -14.35 -9.90
N GLU A 185 21.70 -15.16 -9.25
CA GLU A 185 20.58 -15.82 -9.91
C GLU A 185 19.50 -14.79 -10.29
N ALA A 186 18.88 -14.95 -11.46
CA ALA A 186 17.84 -14.07 -11.96
C ALA A 186 16.59 -14.14 -11.06
N ILE A 187 15.90 -13.01 -10.89
CA ILE A 187 14.66 -12.98 -10.12
C ILE A 187 13.53 -13.62 -10.96
N PRO A 188 12.82 -14.64 -10.45
CA PRO A 188 11.71 -15.24 -11.17
C PRO A 188 10.53 -14.29 -11.34
N ALA A 189 9.80 -14.40 -12.46
CA ALA A 189 8.66 -13.53 -12.77
C ALA A 189 7.53 -13.63 -11.71
N GLU A 190 7.41 -14.78 -11.04
CA GLU A 190 6.37 -15.08 -10.05
C GLU A 190 6.45 -14.25 -8.77
N VAL A 191 7.61 -13.65 -8.49
CA VAL A 191 7.82 -12.76 -7.33
C VAL A 191 7.89 -11.28 -7.71
N MET A 192 7.87 -10.98 -9.01
CA MET A 192 7.92 -9.61 -9.50
C MET A 192 6.60 -8.88 -9.18
N PRO A 193 6.64 -7.56 -8.96
CA PRO A 193 5.44 -6.79 -8.73
C PRO A 193 4.50 -6.90 -9.94
N LYS A 194 3.21 -6.97 -9.67
CA LYS A 194 2.19 -6.97 -10.71
C LYS A 194 1.76 -5.54 -10.98
N LEU A 195 1.71 -5.16 -12.24
CA LEU A 195 0.99 -3.98 -12.65
C LEU A 195 -0.51 -4.26 -12.48
N HIS A 196 -1.10 -3.79 -11.39
CA HIS A 196 -2.55 -3.70 -11.31
C HIS A 196 -2.95 -2.51 -12.19
N ASP A 197 -3.53 -2.79 -13.35
CA ASP A 197 -3.94 -1.78 -14.34
C ASP A 197 -5.07 -0.89 -13.77
N ARG A 198 -4.67 0.07 -12.93
CA ARG A 198 -5.46 1.23 -12.55
C ARG A 198 -5.24 2.38 -13.51
N HIS A 199 -4.34 2.25 -14.49
CA HIS A 199 -4.01 3.36 -15.37
C HIS A 199 -5.23 3.72 -16.23
N LEU A 200 -5.94 2.72 -16.76
CA LEU A 200 -7.15 2.95 -17.53
C LEU A 200 -8.32 3.37 -16.64
N ALA A 201 -8.61 2.60 -15.57
CA ALA A 201 -9.74 2.89 -14.67
C ALA A 201 -9.57 4.24 -13.93
N GLY A 202 -8.35 4.55 -13.50
CA GLY A 202 -7.98 5.82 -12.87
C GLY A 202 -8.06 6.98 -13.85
N LYS A 203 -7.50 6.87 -15.06
CA LYS A 203 -7.63 7.92 -16.09
C LYS A 203 -9.08 8.14 -16.51
N VAL A 204 -9.90 7.10 -16.59
CA VAL A 204 -11.33 7.24 -16.88
C VAL A 204 -12.04 7.94 -15.72
N MET A 205 -11.73 7.57 -14.47
CA MET A 205 -12.29 8.24 -13.31
C MET A 205 -11.91 9.72 -13.26
N GLU A 206 -10.65 10.05 -13.48
CA GLU A 206 -10.10 11.40 -13.38
C GLU A 206 -10.47 12.30 -14.55
N ASN A 207 -10.40 11.78 -15.79
CA ASN A 207 -10.59 12.59 -17.00
C ASN A 207 -12.03 12.54 -17.54
N VAL A 208 -12.86 11.58 -17.13
CA VAL A 208 -14.21 11.41 -17.66
C VAL A 208 -15.25 11.52 -16.54
N VAL A 209 -15.17 10.66 -15.53
CA VAL A 209 -16.23 10.55 -14.51
C VAL A 209 -16.25 11.78 -13.60
N ASN A 210 -15.11 12.22 -13.09
CA ASN A 210 -15.01 13.39 -12.21
C ASN A 210 -15.52 14.68 -12.90
N PRO A 211 -15.06 15.05 -14.12
CA PRO A 211 -15.59 16.21 -14.82
C PRO A 211 -17.08 16.10 -15.13
N ALA A 212 -17.55 14.93 -15.60
CA ALA A 212 -18.96 14.70 -15.87
C ALA A 212 -19.83 14.84 -14.61
N GLY A 213 -19.33 14.36 -13.46
CA GLY A 213 -19.98 14.51 -12.17
C GLY A 213 -20.11 15.98 -11.75
N VAL A 214 -19.05 16.77 -11.90
CA VAL A 214 -19.07 18.22 -11.60
C VAL A 214 -20.07 18.95 -12.49
N ILE A 215 -20.10 18.64 -13.80
CA ILE A 215 -21.07 19.22 -14.74
C ILE A 215 -22.50 18.85 -14.33
N GLY A 216 -22.74 17.58 -13.99
CA GLY A 216 -24.06 17.10 -13.58
C GLY A 216 -24.56 17.79 -12.31
N VAL A 217 -23.71 17.89 -11.28
CA VAL A 217 -24.04 18.60 -10.03
C VAL A 217 -24.28 20.10 -10.29
N GLY A 218 -23.43 20.74 -11.09
CA GLY A 218 -23.60 22.14 -11.47
C GLY A 218 -24.92 22.41 -12.21
N GLY A 219 -25.29 21.52 -13.15
CA GLY A 219 -26.57 21.58 -13.85
C GLY A 219 -27.77 21.45 -12.91
N MET A 220 -27.71 20.52 -11.96
CA MET A 220 -28.74 20.38 -10.93
C MET A 220 -28.89 21.65 -10.08
N VAL A 221 -27.78 22.20 -9.58
CA VAL A 221 -27.80 23.43 -8.78
C VAL A 221 -28.41 24.60 -9.55
N LEU A 222 -28.04 24.78 -10.82
CA LEU A 222 -28.60 25.82 -11.68
C LEU A 222 -30.11 25.63 -11.93
N ALA A 223 -30.56 24.39 -12.13
CA ALA A 223 -31.99 24.10 -12.30
C ALA A 223 -32.79 24.44 -11.03
N PHE A 224 -32.29 24.08 -9.84
CA PHE A 224 -32.96 24.41 -8.57
C PHE A 224 -32.98 25.91 -8.30
N LEU A 225 -31.87 26.62 -8.56
CA LEU A 225 -31.82 28.08 -8.43
C LEU A 225 -32.78 28.76 -9.42
N GLY A 226 -32.79 28.30 -10.68
CA GLY A 226 -33.69 28.82 -11.72
C GLY A 226 -35.17 28.62 -11.37
N ALA A 227 -35.55 27.43 -10.91
CA ALA A 227 -36.91 27.16 -10.43
C ALA A 227 -37.28 28.03 -9.22
N GLY A 228 -36.35 28.23 -8.29
CA GLY A 228 -36.53 29.11 -7.13
C GLY A 228 -36.77 30.58 -7.53
N VAL A 229 -35.95 31.10 -8.44
CA VAL A 229 -36.09 32.47 -8.98
C VAL A 229 -37.42 32.63 -9.72
N MET A 230 -37.79 31.69 -10.58
CA MET A 230 -39.08 31.71 -11.29
C MET A 230 -40.27 31.73 -10.33
N LYS A 231 -40.22 30.94 -9.25
CA LYS A 231 -41.27 30.92 -8.22
C LYS A 231 -41.36 32.24 -7.45
N LEU A 232 -40.23 32.89 -7.17
CA LEU A 232 -40.19 34.21 -6.53
C LEU A 232 -40.74 35.31 -7.45
N ILE A 233 -40.38 35.29 -8.73
CA ILE A 233 -40.93 36.22 -9.72
C ILE A 233 -42.44 36.01 -9.87
N GLY A 234 -42.89 34.75 -9.94
CA GLY A 234 -44.32 34.40 -9.96
C GLY A 234 -45.08 34.98 -8.75
N ARG A 235 -44.59 34.74 -7.52
CA ARG A 235 -45.18 35.33 -6.30
C ARG A 235 -45.19 36.86 -6.33
N ARG A 236 -44.13 37.50 -6.81
CA ARG A 236 -44.07 38.96 -6.91
C ARG A 236 -45.11 39.50 -7.89
N ASN A 237 -45.29 38.82 -9.02
CA ASN A 237 -46.28 39.21 -10.02
C ASN A 237 -47.71 39.02 -9.51
N GLU A 238 -48.00 37.93 -8.79
CA GLU A 238 -49.31 37.71 -8.14
C GLU A 238 -49.63 38.82 -7.13
N VAL A 239 -48.69 39.17 -6.25
CA VAL A 239 -48.89 40.25 -5.27
C VAL A 239 -49.12 41.60 -5.96
N GLY A 240 -48.35 41.92 -7.00
CA GLY A 240 -48.54 43.16 -7.76
C GLY A 240 -49.86 43.24 -8.55
N THR A 241 -50.44 42.09 -8.93
CA THR A 241 -51.80 42.06 -9.52
C THR A 241 -52.91 42.26 -8.49
N HIS A 242 -52.72 41.79 -7.25
CA HIS A 242 -53.68 42.02 -6.16
C HIS A 242 -53.69 43.49 -5.72
N GLU A 243 -52.53 44.15 -5.61
CA GLU A 243 -52.45 45.58 -5.27
C GLU A 243 -53.12 46.49 -6.32
N ASN A 244 -53.06 46.11 -7.61
CA ASN A 244 -53.73 46.85 -8.69
C ASN A 244 -55.25 46.63 -8.76
N GLN A 245 -55.79 45.60 -8.10
CA GLN A 245 -57.23 45.34 -8.02
C GLN A 245 -57.89 46.01 -6.81
N GLU A 246 -57.17 46.22 -5.71
CA GLU A 246 -57.67 46.93 -4.52
C GLU A 246 -57.56 48.47 -4.62
N GLY A 247 -56.80 48.99 -5.60
CA GLY A 247 -56.61 50.42 -5.85
C GLY A 247 -57.59 51.09 -6.82
N LYS A 248 -58.68 50.42 -7.22
CA LYS A 248 -59.80 50.97 -8.01
C LYS A 248 -61.08 50.97 -7.20
#